data_AF-A0A943GEY9-F1
#
_entry.id   AF-A0A943GEY9-F1
#
_cell.length_a   1.000
_cell.length_b   1.000
_cell.length_c   1.000
_cell.angle_alpha   90.00
_cell.angle_beta   90.00
_cell.angle_gamma   90.00
#
_symmetry.space_group_name_H-M   'P 1'
#
loop_
_entity.id
_entity.type
_entity.pdbx_description
1 polymer ?
#
loop_
_entity_poly.entity_id
_entity_poly.type
_entity_poly.pdbx_seq_one_letter_code
_entity_poly.pdbx_strand_id
1 'polypeptide(L)'
;MLRRIFFWAGLAVLLLPVPLHAGGDAAFLLNSLSVVIQNGSARLEAAVTVSDAAPIRANLRDGAALNLSLDVLVEMPRLVLPSKTVAECHILYQIRFDPLTREYVLLRDAAPPLRHRSLELLLNAVLGDAVIPLSPTIPLTPGENYQVALTLSLRHAHVPPWLEKALFFWSWDVLAPATFTLDFQYETIPASDAGQRQSHA
;
A
#
# COMPACT_ATOMS: atom_id res chain seq x y z
N MET A 1 -42.51 1.26 -69.00
CA MET A 1 -41.19 1.02 -69.64
C MET A 1 -40.13 1.85 -68.94
N LEU A 2 -38.95 1.25 -68.76
CA LEU A 2 -37.62 1.85 -68.49
C LEU A 2 -37.08 1.95 -67.05
N ARG A 3 -36.04 1.12 -66.83
CA ARG A 3 -35.04 1.01 -65.75
C ARG A 3 -34.13 2.24 -65.64
N ARG A 4 -33.56 2.51 -64.45
CA ARG A 4 -32.11 2.60 -64.10
C ARG A 4 -31.91 3.23 -62.71
N ILE A 5 -31.48 2.48 -61.68
CA ILE A 5 -30.09 2.17 -61.24
C ILE A 5 -29.46 3.26 -60.35
N PHE A 6 -29.24 2.88 -59.07
CA PHE A 6 -28.18 3.24 -58.10
C PHE A 6 -27.61 4.67 -58.05
N PHE A 7 -27.64 5.26 -56.85
CA PHE A 7 -26.41 5.80 -56.24
C PHE A 7 -26.53 5.85 -54.70
N TRP A 8 -25.79 4.97 -54.04
CA TRP A 8 -25.47 5.01 -52.62
C TRP A 8 -24.43 6.11 -52.37
N ALA A 9 -24.68 6.98 -51.38
CA ALA A 9 -23.67 7.77 -50.67
C ALA A 9 -24.33 8.18 -49.34
N GLY A 10 -23.90 7.77 -48.16
CA GLY A 10 -22.53 7.64 -47.70
C GLY A 10 -22.41 8.49 -46.43
N LEU A 11 -23.23 8.20 -45.41
CA LEU A 11 -23.05 8.80 -44.09
C LEU A 11 -22.00 7.98 -43.36
N ALA A 12 -20.73 8.28 -43.65
CA ALA A 12 -19.58 7.76 -42.93
C ALA A 12 -19.67 8.25 -41.48
N VAL A 13 -20.24 7.42 -40.60
CA VAL A 13 -20.10 7.55 -39.16
C VAL A 13 -18.61 7.49 -38.86
N LEU A 14 -18.07 8.63 -38.44
CA LEU A 14 -16.71 8.78 -37.95
C LEU A 14 -16.56 7.96 -36.66
N LEU A 15 -16.30 6.66 -36.81
CA LEU A 15 -15.75 5.80 -35.76
C LEU A 15 -14.33 6.29 -35.49
N LEU A 16 -14.20 7.38 -34.72
CA LEU A 16 -12.94 7.68 -34.06
C LEU A 16 -12.67 6.50 -33.12
N PRO A 17 -11.58 5.73 -33.32
CA PRO A 17 -11.16 4.78 -32.30
C PRO A 17 -10.79 5.60 -31.07
N VAL A 18 -11.66 5.60 -30.06
CA VAL A 18 -11.25 6.02 -28.73
C VAL A 18 -10.14 5.05 -28.35
N PRO A 19 -8.90 5.49 -28.13
CA PRO A 19 -7.91 4.62 -27.53
C PRO A 19 -8.44 4.27 -26.15
N LEU A 20 -9.04 3.08 -26.03
CA LEU A 20 -9.12 2.34 -24.79
C LEU A 20 -7.68 2.21 -24.33
N HIS A 21 -7.24 3.15 -23.49
CA HIS A 21 -6.03 2.99 -22.74
C HIS A 21 -6.29 1.74 -21.91
N ALA A 22 -5.64 0.64 -22.29
CA ALA A 22 -5.49 -0.50 -21.43
C ALA A 22 -4.69 0.00 -20.22
N GLY A 23 -5.39 0.55 -19.24
CA GLY A 23 -4.80 0.86 -17.95
C GLY A 23 -4.32 -0.45 -17.38
N GLY A 24 -3.01 -0.58 -17.15
CA GLY A 24 -2.51 -1.63 -16.30
C GLY A 24 -3.22 -1.51 -14.96
N ASP A 25 -3.70 -2.64 -14.44
CA ASP A 25 -4.33 -2.63 -13.13
C ASP A 25 -3.22 -2.40 -12.10
N ALA A 26 -3.19 -1.19 -11.53
CA ALA A 26 -2.21 -0.80 -10.55
C ALA A 26 -2.45 -1.59 -9.26
N ALA A 27 -1.43 -2.31 -8.80
CA ALA A 27 -1.53 -3.18 -7.65
C ALA A 27 -0.29 -3.06 -6.76
N PHE A 28 -0.48 -3.32 -5.47
CA PHE A 28 0.62 -3.51 -4.54
C PHE A 28 1.21 -4.90 -4.72
N LEU A 29 2.53 -4.98 -4.86
CA LEU A 29 3.28 -6.22 -4.99
C LEU A 29 4.20 -6.37 -3.79
N LEU A 30 4.01 -7.44 -3.03
CA LEU A 30 4.88 -7.77 -1.90
C LEU A 30 6.19 -8.38 -2.41
N ASN A 31 7.31 -7.77 -2.04
CA ASN A 31 8.65 -8.25 -2.33
C ASN A 31 9.22 -9.04 -1.15
N SER A 32 9.06 -8.52 0.07
CA SER A 32 9.45 -9.22 1.31
C SER A 32 8.60 -8.78 2.49
N LEU A 33 8.40 -9.70 3.43
CA LEU A 33 7.72 -9.44 4.71
C LEU A 33 8.42 -10.26 5.80
N SER A 34 8.87 -9.59 6.85
CA SER A 34 9.56 -10.24 7.96
C SER A 34 9.33 -9.51 9.27
N VAL A 35 9.23 -10.26 10.37
CA VAL A 35 9.20 -9.71 11.72
C VAL A 35 10.59 -9.81 12.33
N VAL A 36 11.13 -8.69 12.79
CA VAL A 36 12.43 -8.62 13.45
C VAL A 36 12.23 -8.20 14.89
N ILE A 37 12.74 -9.02 15.81
CA ILE A 37 12.63 -8.78 17.25
C ILE A 37 14.03 -8.52 17.80
N GLN A 38 14.26 -7.30 18.28
CA GLN A 38 15.54 -6.88 18.85
C GLN A 38 15.30 -6.14 20.16
N ASN A 39 16.03 -6.53 21.21
CA ASN A 39 15.99 -5.89 22.52
C ASN A 39 14.57 -5.72 23.11
N GLY A 40 13.68 -6.69 22.88
CA GLY A 40 12.29 -6.64 23.36
C GLY A 40 11.34 -5.75 22.55
N SER A 41 11.83 -5.10 21.49
CA SER A 41 11.01 -4.38 20.51
C SER A 41 10.85 -5.21 19.24
N ALA A 42 9.60 -5.43 18.82
CA ALA A 42 9.27 -6.06 17.56
C ALA A 42 9.02 -5.00 16.48
N ARG A 43 9.54 -5.24 15.28
CA ARG A 43 9.35 -4.40 14.10
C ARG A 43 8.93 -5.29 12.94
N LEU A 44 8.00 -4.80 12.14
CA LEU A 44 7.68 -5.40 10.86
C LEU A 44 8.52 -4.70 9.79
N GLU A 45 9.27 -5.47 9.03
CA GLU A 45 9.99 -5.03 7.85
C GLU A 45 9.24 -5.53 6.62
N ALA A 46 8.81 -4.60 5.78
CA ALA A 46 8.06 -4.90 4.57
C ALA A 46 8.66 -4.16 3.38
N ALA A 47 8.94 -4.89 2.30
CA ALA A 47 9.28 -4.30 1.01
C ALA A 47 8.11 -4.53 0.06
N VAL A 48 7.52 -3.44 -0.40
CA VAL A 48 6.37 -3.42 -1.30
C VAL A 48 6.65 -2.49 -2.46
N THR A 49 6.27 -2.91 -3.65
CA THR A 49 6.34 -2.11 -4.88
C THR A 49 4.95 -1.92 -5.47
N VAL A 50 4.80 -0.93 -6.35
CA VAL A 50 3.57 -0.72 -7.12
C VAL A 50 3.82 -1.13 -8.56
N SER A 51 2.97 -2.00 -9.11
CA SER A 51 3.13 -2.57 -10.45
C SER A 51 3.09 -1.52 -11.56
N ASP A 52 2.10 -0.63 -11.53
CA ASP A 52 1.92 0.48 -12.47
C ASP A 52 1.53 1.75 -11.71
N ALA A 53 2.43 2.74 -11.69
CA ALA A 53 2.19 4.03 -11.04
C ALA A 53 1.54 5.06 -11.99
N ALA A 54 1.32 4.75 -13.27
CA ALA A 54 0.70 5.66 -14.23
C ALA A 54 -0.69 6.18 -13.80
N PRO A 55 -1.65 5.36 -13.34
CA PRO A 55 -2.95 5.85 -12.91
C PRO A 55 -2.87 6.73 -11.65
N ILE A 56 -1.98 6.40 -10.72
CA ILE A 56 -1.71 7.22 -9.53
C ILE A 56 -1.17 8.59 -9.95
N ARG A 57 -0.24 8.58 -10.90
CA ARG A 57 0.41 9.79 -11.41
C ARG A 57 -0.56 10.72 -12.10
N ALA A 58 -1.50 10.17 -12.89
CA ALA A 58 -2.56 10.93 -13.53
C ALA A 58 -3.43 11.65 -12.49
N ASN A 59 -3.94 10.91 -11.50
CA ASN A 59 -4.74 11.46 -10.40
C ASN A 59 -4.02 12.61 -9.68
N LEU A 60 -2.75 12.41 -9.30
CA LEU A 60 -1.97 13.43 -8.61
C LEU A 60 -1.72 14.67 -9.49
N ARG A 61 -1.45 14.49 -10.79
CA ARG A 61 -1.22 15.59 -11.73
C ARG A 61 -2.48 16.41 -12.02
N ASP A 62 -3.64 15.78 -11.93
CA ASP A 62 -4.95 16.45 -12.03
C ASP A 62 -5.30 17.23 -10.76
N GLY A 63 -4.40 17.26 -9.77
CA GLY A 63 -4.55 18.02 -8.54
C GLY A 63 -5.20 17.23 -7.39
N ALA A 64 -5.46 15.93 -7.58
CA ALA A 64 -5.94 15.11 -6.48
C ALA A 64 -4.86 14.97 -5.40
N ALA A 65 -5.30 14.94 -4.15
CA ALA A 65 -4.50 14.46 -3.03
C ALA A 65 -4.91 13.03 -2.69
N LEU A 66 -3.94 12.16 -2.43
CA LEU A 66 -4.15 10.76 -2.12
C LEU A 66 -3.65 10.43 -0.72
N ASN A 67 -4.32 9.50 -0.06
CA ASN A 67 -3.94 8.95 1.24
C ASN A 67 -3.47 7.52 1.04
N LEU A 68 -2.22 7.26 1.39
CA LEU A 68 -1.62 5.93 1.47
C LEU A 68 -1.61 5.49 2.93
N SER A 69 -2.40 4.46 3.26
CA SER A 69 -2.38 3.86 4.61
C SER A 69 -1.58 2.57 4.63
N LEU A 70 -0.81 2.39 5.72
CA LEU A 70 -0.17 1.16 6.11
C LEU A 70 -0.74 0.78 7.47
N ASP A 71 -1.61 -0.21 7.48
CA ASP A 71 -2.33 -0.71 8.64
C ASP A 71 -1.71 -2.05 9.03
N VAL A 72 -1.18 -2.15 10.25
CA VAL A 72 -0.60 -3.39 10.77
C VAL A 72 -1.39 -3.88 11.96
N LEU A 73 -1.83 -5.12 11.88
CA LEU A 73 -2.54 -5.82 12.94
C LEU A 73 -1.75 -7.07 13.33
N VAL A 74 -1.51 -7.25 14.62
CA VAL A 74 -0.87 -8.46 15.18
C VAL A 74 -1.88 -9.17 16.06
N GLU A 75 -2.14 -10.43 15.74
CA GLU A 75 -3.11 -11.25 16.45
C GLU A 75 -2.48 -12.54 16.96
N MET A 76 -3.02 -13.04 18.08
CA MET A 76 -2.76 -14.37 18.59
C MET A 76 -3.96 -15.24 18.22
N PRO A 77 -3.84 -16.16 17.24
CA PRO A 77 -4.89 -17.09 16.89
C PRO A 77 -5.22 -18.00 18.07
N ARG A 78 -6.50 -18.31 18.26
CA ARG A 78 -6.96 -19.23 19.31
C ARG A 78 -7.88 -20.28 18.68
N LEU A 79 -7.77 -21.52 19.13
CA LEU A 79 -8.49 -22.64 18.51
C LEU A 79 -10.02 -22.55 18.66
N VAL A 80 -10.50 -22.03 19.79
CA VAL A 80 -11.93 -22.06 20.18
C VAL A 80 -12.49 -20.66 20.43
N LEU A 81 -11.62 -19.69 20.71
CA LEU A 81 -12.00 -18.30 20.97
C LEU A 81 -11.62 -17.42 19.78
N PRO A 82 -12.22 -16.24 19.63
CA PRO A 82 -11.75 -15.24 18.69
C PRO A 82 -10.27 -14.92 18.91
N SER A 83 -9.56 -14.64 17.82
CA SER A 83 -8.18 -14.16 17.87
C SER A 83 -8.06 -12.96 18.80
N LYS A 84 -6.98 -12.91 19.57
CA LYS A 84 -6.70 -11.76 20.44
C LYS A 84 -5.78 -10.80 19.71
N THR A 85 -6.23 -9.57 19.49
CA THR A 85 -5.35 -8.49 19.03
C THR A 85 -4.32 -8.17 20.10
N VAL A 86 -3.05 -8.18 19.70
CA VAL A 86 -1.88 -8.00 20.57
C VAL A 86 -1.21 -6.66 20.31
N ALA A 87 -1.18 -6.22 19.05
CA ALA A 87 -0.68 -4.92 18.66
C ALA A 87 -1.38 -4.41 17.40
N GLU A 88 -1.45 -3.10 17.27
CA GLU A 88 -1.98 -2.41 16.09
C GLU A 88 -1.11 -1.18 15.83
N CYS A 89 -0.85 -0.89 14.55
CA CYS A 89 -0.14 0.31 14.12
C CYS A 89 -0.82 0.87 12.86
N HIS A 90 -1.16 2.16 12.91
CA HIS A 90 -1.72 2.88 11.77
C HIS A 90 -0.74 3.95 11.31
N ILE A 91 -0.33 3.88 10.05
CA ILE A 91 0.53 4.87 9.43
C ILE A 91 -0.20 5.46 8.23
N LEU A 92 -0.33 6.78 8.22
CA LEU A 92 -0.96 7.51 7.13
C LEU A 92 0.05 8.44 6.46
N TYR A 93 0.12 8.34 5.14
CA TYR A 93 0.84 9.27 4.29
C TYR A 93 -0.12 10.00 3.36
N GLN A 94 0.09 11.30 3.19
CA GLN A 94 -0.64 12.08 2.19
C GLN A 94 0.29 12.41 1.02
N ILE A 95 -0.12 12.05 -0.19
CA ILE A 95 0.62 12.26 -1.44
C ILE A 95 -0.10 13.32 -2.26
N ARG A 96 0.65 14.30 -2.76
CA ARG A 96 0.14 15.34 -3.67
C ARG A 96 1.19 15.73 -4.70
N PHE A 97 0.75 16.35 -5.80
CA PHE A 97 1.66 16.98 -6.75
C PHE A 97 1.71 18.49 -6.52
N ASP A 98 2.92 19.06 -6.48
CA ASP A 98 3.15 20.50 -6.42
C ASP A 98 3.43 21.02 -7.84
N PRO A 99 2.50 21.78 -8.45
CA PRO A 99 2.63 22.23 -9.83
C PRO A 99 3.70 23.30 -10.02
N LEU A 100 4.09 24.02 -8.97
CA LEU A 100 5.10 25.08 -9.04
C LEU A 100 6.50 24.48 -9.11
N THR A 101 6.79 23.52 -8.25
CA THR A 101 8.08 22.81 -8.22
C THR A 101 8.13 21.62 -9.18
N ARG A 102 6.97 21.17 -9.67
CA ARG A 102 6.77 19.95 -10.48
C ARG A 102 7.25 18.68 -9.77
N GLU A 103 7.04 18.63 -8.47
CA GLU A 103 7.47 17.53 -7.61
C GLU A 103 6.27 16.86 -6.94
N TYR A 104 6.39 15.56 -6.71
CA TYR A 104 5.51 14.82 -5.82
C TYR A 104 5.97 15.07 -4.39
N VAL A 105 5.01 15.33 -3.52
CA VAL A 105 5.23 15.60 -2.10
C VAL A 105 4.48 14.55 -1.30
N LEU A 106 5.21 13.87 -0.42
CA LEU A 106 4.68 12.91 0.53
C LEU A 106 4.81 13.48 1.94
N LEU A 107 3.69 13.55 2.64
CA LEU A 107 3.54 14.10 3.97
C LEU A 107 3.20 12.98 4.94
N ARG A 108 3.73 13.06 6.15
CA ARG A 108 3.39 12.20 7.29
C ARG A 108 3.35 13.06 8.53
N ASP A 109 2.47 12.73 9.47
CA ASP A 109 2.46 13.40 10.76
C ASP A 109 3.82 13.27 11.45
N ALA A 110 4.29 14.40 12.00
CA ALA A 110 5.55 14.52 12.73
C ALA A 110 6.85 14.13 11.97
N ALA A 111 6.81 14.01 10.63
CA ALA A 111 8.01 13.80 9.82
C ALA A 111 8.19 14.93 8.78
N PRO A 112 9.44 15.25 8.39
CA PRO A 112 9.70 16.16 7.28
C PRO A 112 9.03 15.68 5.98
N PRO A 113 8.54 16.59 5.13
CA PRO A 113 7.98 16.23 3.84
C PRO A 113 9.05 15.62 2.93
N LEU A 114 8.76 14.45 2.36
CA LEU A 114 9.59 13.88 1.31
C LEU A 114 9.15 14.45 -0.05
N ARG A 115 10.11 14.79 -0.89
CA ARG A 115 9.85 15.38 -2.21
C ARG A 115 10.68 14.70 -3.28
N HIS A 116 10.07 14.40 -4.42
CA HIS A 116 10.79 13.84 -5.54
C HIS A 116 10.05 14.08 -6.87
N ARG A 117 10.78 14.18 -7.99
CA ARG A 117 10.19 14.37 -9.33
C ARG A 117 9.59 13.10 -9.93
N SER A 118 10.09 11.94 -9.51
CA SER A 118 9.53 10.62 -9.83
C SER A 118 8.70 10.13 -8.66
N LEU A 119 7.44 9.76 -8.97
CA LEU A 119 6.51 9.18 -8.02
C LEU A 119 6.97 7.78 -7.59
N GLU A 120 7.53 7.01 -8.51
CA GLU A 120 8.01 5.64 -8.28
C GLU A 120 9.11 5.64 -7.22
N LEU A 121 10.08 6.54 -7.35
CA LEU A 121 11.15 6.69 -6.37
C LEU A 121 10.62 7.18 -5.02
N LEU A 122 9.61 8.05 -5.02
CA LEU A 122 8.97 8.52 -3.79
C LEU A 122 8.21 7.40 -3.07
N LEU A 123 7.45 6.58 -3.81
CA LEU A 123 6.74 5.43 -3.28
C LEU A 123 7.72 4.35 -2.79
N ASN A 124 8.76 4.06 -3.56
CA ASN A 124 9.78 3.09 -3.18
C ASN A 124 10.56 3.53 -1.93
N ALA A 125 10.75 4.83 -1.72
CA ALA A 125 11.40 5.35 -0.52
C ALA A 125 10.61 5.08 0.78
N VAL A 126 9.29 4.88 0.70
CA VAL A 126 8.44 4.62 1.88
C VAL A 126 7.90 3.20 1.95
N LEU A 127 7.75 2.52 0.81
CA LEU A 127 7.23 1.15 0.72
C LEU A 127 8.32 0.10 0.50
N GLY A 128 9.43 0.45 -0.15
CA GLY A 128 10.46 -0.52 -0.55
C GLY A 128 11.32 -1.03 0.60
N ASP A 129 11.35 -0.30 1.72
CA ASP A 129 12.02 -0.69 2.97
C ASP A 129 11.25 -0.14 4.17
N ALA A 130 9.95 -0.47 4.23
CA ALA A 130 9.06 0.03 5.26
C ALA A 130 9.35 -0.67 6.60
N VAL A 131 9.90 0.09 7.55
CA VAL A 131 10.10 -0.36 8.93
C VAL A 131 8.96 0.16 9.81
N ILE A 132 8.08 -0.74 10.24
CA ILE A 132 6.90 -0.41 11.03
C ILE A 132 7.10 -0.88 12.46
N PRO A 133 7.18 0.04 13.44
CA PRO A 133 7.30 -0.34 14.84
C PRO A 133 5.97 -0.93 15.32
N LEU A 134 5.99 -2.12 15.89
CA LEU A 134 4.79 -2.78 16.41
C LEU A 134 4.44 -2.30 17.85
N SER A 135 4.83 -1.05 18.18
CA SER A 135 4.71 -0.38 19.48
C SER A 135 5.54 -0.99 20.63
N PRO A 136 5.91 -0.20 21.66
CA PRO A 136 7.24 -0.29 22.27
C PRO A 136 7.48 -1.54 23.13
N THR A 137 6.44 -2.29 23.47
CA THR A 137 6.56 -3.61 24.10
C THR A 137 5.29 -4.38 23.78
N ILE A 138 5.31 -5.18 22.72
CA ILE A 138 4.25 -6.17 22.56
C ILE A 138 4.46 -7.22 23.66
N PRO A 139 3.44 -7.53 24.48
CA PRO A 139 3.50 -8.64 25.41
C PRO A 139 3.42 -9.97 24.63
N LEU A 140 4.48 -10.29 23.90
CA LEU A 140 4.64 -11.57 23.23
C LEU A 140 4.98 -12.62 24.29
N THR A 141 4.21 -13.70 24.27
CA THR A 141 4.37 -14.86 25.13
C THR A 141 5.28 -15.84 24.40
N PRO A 142 6.41 -16.27 25.00
CA PRO A 142 7.29 -17.23 24.36
C PRO A 142 6.59 -18.55 24.05
N GLY A 143 6.89 -19.12 22.89
CA GLY A 143 6.32 -20.39 22.41
C GLY A 143 4.96 -20.26 21.73
N GLU A 144 4.31 -19.09 21.82
CA GLU A 144 3.02 -18.84 21.17
C GLU A 144 3.17 -18.44 19.70
N ASN A 145 2.15 -18.79 18.92
CA ASN A 145 2.04 -18.41 17.51
C ASN A 145 1.27 -17.11 17.36
N TYR A 146 1.76 -16.26 16.47
CA TYR A 146 1.18 -14.97 16.14
C TYR A 146 1.01 -14.85 14.63
N GLN A 147 0.04 -14.05 14.22
CA GLN A 147 -0.16 -13.65 12.84
C GLN A 147 -0.04 -12.13 12.75
N VAL A 148 0.77 -11.65 11.81
CA VAL A 148 0.78 -10.24 11.41
C VAL A 148 0.04 -10.10 10.10
N ALA A 149 -0.83 -9.12 10.01
CA ALA A 149 -1.47 -8.67 8.79
C ALA A 149 -1.04 -7.22 8.48
N LEU A 150 -0.43 -6.99 7.32
CA LEU A 150 -0.16 -5.68 6.76
C LEU A 150 -1.20 -5.40 5.68
N THR A 151 -2.02 -4.37 5.89
CA THR A 151 -2.98 -3.88 4.90
C THR A 151 -2.52 -2.56 4.33
N LEU A 152 -2.48 -2.47 3.01
CA LEU A 152 -2.14 -1.27 2.26
C LEU A 152 -3.38 -0.76 1.55
N SER A 153 -3.61 0.55 1.60
CA SER A 153 -4.67 1.18 0.82
C SER A 153 -4.19 2.50 0.23
N LEU A 154 -4.64 2.81 -1.00
CA LEU A 154 -4.44 4.12 -1.61
C LEU A 154 -5.79 4.69 -2.01
N ARG A 155 -6.18 5.79 -1.37
CA ARG A 155 -7.50 6.41 -1.53
C ARG A 155 -7.38 7.89 -1.83
N HIS A 156 -8.45 8.51 -2.32
CA HIS A 156 -8.50 9.98 -2.35
C HIS A 156 -8.53 10.56 -0.93
N ALA A 157 -7.76 11.61 -0.68
CA ALA A 157 -7.64 12.23 0.64
C ALA A 157 -8.87 13.03 1.07
N HIS A 158 -9.68 13.49 0.11
CA HIS A 158 -10.88 14.28 0.37
C HIS A 158 -12.08 13.63 -0.31
N VAL A 159 -12.95 13.02 0.50
CA VAL A 159 -14.29 12.62 0.08
C VAL A 159 -15.27 13.64 0.68
N PRO A 160 -16.03 14.39 -0.14
CA PRO A 160 -16.99 15.33 0.40
C PRO A 160 -18.07 14.62 1.25
N PRO A 161 -18.47 15.13 2.43
CA PRO A 161 -19.40 14.44 3.34
C PRO A 161 -20.79 14.13 2.77
N TRP A 162 -21.19 14.86 1.73
CA TRP A 162 -22.47 14.66 1.03
C TRP A 162 -22.40 13.52 0.00
N LEU A 163 -21.19 13.14 -0.42
CA LEU A 163 -20.93 12.12 -1.43
C LEU A 163 -20.78 10.72 -0.81
N GLU A 164 -20.26 10.64 0.43
CA GLU A 164 -20.18 9.42 1.24
C GLU A 164 -21.53 8.70 1.40
N LYS A 165 -22.62 9.49 1.46
CA LYS A 165 -23.97 8.96 1.69
C LYS A 165 -24.73 8.57 0.42
N ALA A 166 -24.26 9.04 -0.75
CA ALA A 166 -25.00 8.91 -2.01
C ALA A 166 -24.48 7.79 -2.92
N LEU A 167 -23.23 7.35 -2.74
CA LEU A 167 -22.56 6.43 -3.68
C LEU A 167 -21.88 5.27 -2.94
N PHE A 168 -22.68 4.36 -2.39
CA PHE A 168 -22.20 3.05 -1.89
C PHE A 168 -21.69 2.11 -3.00
N PHE A 169 -21.71 2.54 -4.26
CA PHE A 169 -21.33 1.76 -5.44
C PHE A 169 -19.99 2.18 -6.06
N TRP A 170 -19.35 3.24 -5.56
CA TRP A 170 -18.09 3.76 -6.13
C TRP A 170 -16.92 3.48 -5.19
N SER A 171 -15.88 2.76 -5.65
CA SER A 171 -14.65 2.59 -4.88
C SER A 171 -13.84 3.88 -4.92
N TRP A 172 -13.68 4.53 -3.76
CA TRP A 172 -12.80 5.69 -3.57
C TRP A 172 -11.32 5.31 -3.54
N ASP A 173 -11.06 4.01 -3.65
CA ASP A 173 -9.74 3.42 -3.76
C ASP A 173 -9.17 3.69 -5.17
N VAL A 174 -8.01 4.35 -5.21
CA VAL A 174 -7.23 4.55 -6.44
C VAL A 174 -6.52 3.25 -6.82
N LEU A 175 -6.16 2.44 -5.83
CA LEU A 175 -5.70 1.07 -5.97
C LEU A 175 -6.50 0.17 -5.04
N ALA A 176 -6.85 -1.02 -5.52
CA ALA A 176 -7.47 -2.03 -4.67
C ALA A 176 -6.61 -2.28 -3.42
N PRO A 177 -7.20 -2.28 -2.21
CA PRO A 177 -6.47 -2.60 -1.00
C PRO A 177 -5.82 -3.99 -1.07
N ALA A 178 -4.61 -4.11 -0.54
CA ALA A 178 -3.88 -5.38 -0.49
C ALA A 178 -3.55 -5.73 0.96
N THR A 179 -3.84 -6.97 1.35
CA THR A 179 -3.51 -7.49 2.68
C THR A 179 -2.52 -8.63 2.55
N PHE A 180 -1.41 -8.53 3.27
CA PHE A 180 -0.35 -9.53 3.33
C PHE A 180 -0.24 -10.06 4.75
N THR A 181 -0.23 -11.38 4.90
CA THR A 181 -0.16 -12.04 6.20
C THR A 181 1.12 -12.83 6.36
N LEU A 182 1.63 -12.87 7.59
CA LEU A 182 2.80 -13.66 7.98
C LEU A 182 2.54 -14.27 9.36
N ASP A 183 2.65 -15.58 9.45
CA ASP A 183 2.65 -16.30 10.72
C ASP A 183 4.07 -16.37 11.27
N PHE A 184 4.24 -16.08 12.56
CA PHE A 184 5.53 -16.18 13.24
C PHE A 184 5.35 -16.71 14.66
N GLN A 185 6.35 -17.45 15.14
CA GLN A 185 6.42 -17.93 16.51
C GLN A 185 7.43 -17.09 17.28
N TYR A 186 7.05 -16.62 18.47
CA TYR A 186 7.99 -15.90 19.32
C TYR A 186 8.75 -16.87 20.21
N GLU A 187 10.03 -17.09 19.93
CA GLU A 187 10.92 -17.85 20.81
C GLU A 187 11.83 -16.89 21.57
N THR A 188 11.96 -17.08 22.89
CA THR A 188 13.00 -16.39 23.64
C THR A 188 14.32 -17.05 23.30
N ILE A 189 15.15 -16.40 22.49
CA ILE A 189 16.52 -16.88 22.26
C ILE A 189 17.23 -16.82 23.63
N PRO A 190 17.64 -17.96 24.22
CA PRO A 190 18.38 -17.92 25.48
C PRO A 190 19.69 -17.18 25.24
N ALA A 191 20.06 -16.31 26.19
CA ALA A 191 21.26 -15.47 26.16
C ALA A 191 22.60 -16.24 26.23
N SER A 192 22.65 -17.49 25.78
CA SER A 192 23.74 -18.44 26.05
C SER A 192 24.72 -18.67 24.90
N ASP A 193 24.65 -17.95 23.77
CA ASP A 193 25.55 -18.22 22.63
C ASP A 193 26.44 -17.04 22.19
N ALA A 194 26.46 -15.95 22.96
CA ALA A 194 27.36 -14.81 22.70
C ALA A 194 28.77 -14.98 23.29
N GLY A 195 29.08 -16.12 23.92
CA GLY A 195 30.29 -16.30 24.75
C GLY A 195 31.34 -17.29 24.25
N GLN A 196 31.14 -18.01 23.13
CA GLN A 196 32.02 -19.12 22.76
C GLN A 196 32.51 -19.10 21.30
N ARG A 197 33.08 -17.96 20.89
CA ARG A 197 34.04 -17.91 19.76
C ARG A 197 35.20 -16.97 20.05
N GLN A 198 35.90 -17.19 21.16
CA GLN A 198 37.30 -16.79 21.32
C GLN A 198 38.05 -17.94 22.00
N SER A 199 39.27 -18.21 21.55
CA SER A 199 40.16 -19.33 21.91
C SER A 199 39.91 -20.64 21.16
N HIS A 200 40.53 -20.78 19.98
CA HIS A 200 41.44 -21.88 19.63
C HIS A 200 41.75 -21.85 18.12
N ALA A 201 42.84 -21.16 17.75
CA ALA A 201 43.88 -21.60 16.81
C ALA A 201 44.83 -20.42 16.56
#